data_AF-A0A2M7NY51-F1
#
_entry.id   AF-A0A2M7NY51-F1
#
_cell.length_a   1.000
_cell.length_b   1.000
_cell.length_c   1.000
_cell.angle_alpha   90.00
_cell.angle_beta   90.00
_cell.angle_gamma   90.00
#
_symmetry.space_group_name_H-M   'P 1'
#
loop_
_entity.id
_entity.type
_entity.pdbx_description
1 polymer ?
#
loop_
_entity_poly.entity_id
_entity_poly.type
_entity_poly.pdbx_seq_one_letter_code
_entity_poly.pdbx_strand_id
1 'polypeptide(L)'
;MNSLTVALISILVFGLGYEFYRRKLTLMWDVSETRKTPALTKYNGADYVPSKNWLFLFGHHFSSIAGAGPILGPVIACVIWGWLPAVLWVVLGS
;
A
#
# COMPACT_ATOMS: atom_id res chain seq x y z
N MET A 1 20.61 7.51 16.94
CA MET A 1 20.28 7.52 15.50
C MET A 1 19.17 8.52 15.29
N ASN A 2 19.25 9.40 14.28
CA ASN A 2 18.20 10.39 14.04
C ASN A 2 16.96 9.68 13.46
N SER A 3 15.78 9.97 13.99
CA SER A 3 14.50 9.42 13.50
C SER A 3 14.28 9.73 12.02
N LEU A 4 14.76 10.89 11.56
CA LEU A 4 14.72 11.27 10.14
C LEU A 4 15.49 10.26 9.27
N THR A 5 16.66 9.81 9.72
CA THR A 5 17.47 8.83 8.98
C THR A 5 16.75 7.49 8.87
N VAL A 6 16.10 7.04 9.95
CA VAL A 6 15.30 5.80 9.96
C VAL A 6 14.11 5.89 9.01
N ALA A 7 13.40 7.02 9.00
CA ALA A 7 12.28 7.26 8.11
C ALA A 7 12.71 7.25 6.64
N LEU A 8 13.81 7.94 6.31
CA LEU A 8 14.35 7.98 4.94
C LEU A 8 14.74 6.59 4.43
N ILE A 9 15.42 5.79 5.27
CA ILE A 9 15.77 4.40 4.92
C ILE A 9 14.51 3.57 4.69
N SER A 10 13.51 3.71 5.55
CA SER A 10 12.24 2.96 5.42
C SER A 10 11.49 3.32 4.14
N ILE A 11 11.41 4.60 3.79
CA ILE A 11 10.81 5.07 2.53
C ILE A 11 11.55 4.50 1.33
N LEU A 12 12.89 4.47 1.38
CA LEU A 12 13.69 3.89 0.31
C LEU A 12 13.40 2.40 0.12
N VAL A 13 13.36 1.63 1.22
CA VAL A 13 13.04 0.19 1.17
C VAL A 13 11.65 -0.04 0.59
N PHE A 14 10.63 0.69 1.04
CA PHE A 14 9.28 0.57 0.47
C PHE A 14 9.22 1.00 -1.00
N GLY A 15 9.97 2.02 -1.40
CA GLY A 15 10.08 2.45 -2.80
C GLY A 15 10.68 1.37 -3.70
N LEU A 16 11.75 0.71 -3.23
CA LEU A 16 12.36 -0.42 -3.94
C LEU A 16 11.42 -1.63 -4.02
N GLY A 17 10.72 -1.94 -2.93
CA GLY A 17 9.69 -2.98 -2.91
C GLY A 17 8.59 -2.68 -3.94
N TYR A 18 8.06 -1.45 -3.96
CA TYR A 18 7.05 -1.04 -4.92
C TYR A 18 7.52 -1.22 -6.38
N GLU A 19 8.73 -0.80 -6.72
CA GLU A 19 9.29 -0.97 -8.07
C GLU A 19 9.41 -2.45 -8.44
N PHE A 20 9.89 -3.28 -7.51
CA PHE A 20 10.08 -4.70 -7.74
C PHE A 20 8.74 -5.41 -7.96
N TYR A 21 7.79 -5.21 -7.06
CA TYR A 21 6.48 -5.84 -7.13
C TYR A 21 5.70 -5.32 -8.33
N ARG A 22 5.60 -4.01 -8.57
CA ARG A 22 4.81 -3.49 -9.71
C ARG A 22 5.24 -4.12 -11.04
N ARG A 23 6.55 -4.27 -11.29
CA ARG A 23 7.06 -4.88 -12.52
C ARG A 23 6.66 -6.35 -12.62
N LYS A 24 6.81 -7.11 -11.53
CA LYS A 24 6.41 -8.53 -11.47
C LYS A 24 4.92 -8.70 -11.70
N LEU A 25 4.08 -7.91 -11.03
CA LEU A 25 2.63 -7.98 -11.16
C LEU A 25 2.21 -7.59 -12.60
N THR A 26 2.72 -6.48 -13.15
CA THR A 26 2.42 -6.05 -14.53
C THR A 26 2.75 -7.14 -15.55
N LEU A 27 3.87 -7.85 -15.38
CA LEU A 27 4.26 -8.96 -16.27
C LEU A 27 3.35 -10.18 -16.14
N MET A 28 2.90 -10.51 -14.92
CA MET A 28 2.05 -11.69 -14.68
C MET A 28 0.60 -11.51 -15.18
N TRP A 29 0.05 -10.30 -15.07
CA TRP A 29 -1.36 -10.03 -15.40
C TRP A 29 -1.58 -9.33 -16.75
N ASP A 30 -0.55 -9.18 -17.58
CA ASP A 30 -0.64 -8.53 -18.91
C ASP A 30 -1.41 -7.19 -18.84
N VAL A 31 -0.99 -6.34 -17.90
CA VAL A 31 -1.68 -5.08 -17.63
C VAL A 31 -1.47 -4.15 -18.82
N SER A 32 -2.54 -3.93 -19.58
CA SER A 32 -2.54 -3.09 -20.77
C SER A 32 -3.25 -1.76 -20.50
N GLU A 33 -2.54 -0.64 -20.71
CA GLU A 33 -3.10 0.72 -20.57
C GLU A 33 -4.17 1.04 -21.62
N THR A 34 -4.21 0.30 -22.74
CA THR A 34 -5.18 0.52 -23.82
C THR A 34 -6.50 -0.23 -23.58
N ARG A 35 -6.54 -1.15 -22.61
CA ARG A 35 -7.75 -1.92 -22.28
C ARG A 35 -8.70 -1.06 -21.45
N LYS A 36 -9.83 -0.65 -22.06
CA LYS A 36 -10.90 0.06 -21.36
C LYS A 36 -11.44 -0.81 -20.21
N THR A 37 -11.62 -0.20 -19.04
CA THR A 37 -12.17 -0.88 -17.87
C THR A 37 -13.67 -1.19 -18.08
N PRO A 38 -14.24 -2.20 -17.40
CA PRO A 38 -15.67 -2.50 -17.47
C PRO A 38 -16.58 -1.32 -17.12
N ALA A 39 -16.10 -0.41 -16.27
CA ALA A 39 -16.80 0.83 -15.93
C ALA A 39 -17.11 1.71 -17.16
N LEU A 40 -16.27 1.64 -18.21
CA LEU A 40 -16.47 2.37 -19.47
C LEU A 40 -17.21 1.54 -20.53
N THR A 41 -16.99 0.22 -20.59
CA THR A 41 -17.56 -0.63 -21.65
C THR A 41 -18.94 -1.19 -21.32
N LYS A 42 -19.30 -1.30 -20.04
CA LYS A 42 -20.57 -1.88 -19.55
C LYS A 42 -21.37 -0.89 -18.69
N TYR A 43 -21.26 0.41 -19.00
CA TYR A 43 -21.91 1.46 -18.22
C TYR A 43 -23.40 1.20 -18.02
N ASN A 44 -23.84 1.07 -16.77
CA ASN A 44 -25.24 0.78 -16.43
C ASN A 44 -25.83 1.75 -15.38
N GLY A 45 -25.07 2.77 -14.97
CA GLY A 45 -25.53 3.78 -14.00
C GLY A 45 -25.67 3.30 -12.55
N ALA A 46 -25.38 2.02 -12.26
CA ALA A 46 -25.44 1.43 -10.93
C ALA A 46 -24.13 0.70 -10.58
N ASP A 47 -23.84 -0.44 -11.21
CA ASP A 47 -22.68 -1.28 -10.91
C ASP A 47 -21.40 -0.87 -11.67
N TYR A 48 -21.56 -0.32 -12.87
CA TYR A 48 -20.47 0.09 -13.74
C TYR A 48 -20.56 1.60 -13.98
N VAL A 49 -19.89 2.37 -13.11
CA VAL A 49 -19.86 3.84 -13.17
C VAL A 49 -18.40 4.32 -13.21
N PRO A 50 -18.00 5.18 -14.17
CA PRO A 50 -16.66 5.73 -14.24
C PRO A 50 -16.42 6.61 -13.02
N SER A 51 -15.59 6.14 -12.10
CA SER A 51 -15.20 6.88 -10.91
C SER A 51 -13.77 7.40 -11.07
N LYS A 52 -13.43 8.49 -10.38
CA LYS A 52 -12.04 8.95 -10.31
C LYS A 52 -11.22 7.92 -9.52
N ASN A 53 -10.51 7.06 -10.24
CA ASN A 53 -9.83 5.89 -9.70
C ASN A 53 -9.00 6.19 -8.46
N TRP A 54 -8.22 7.27 -8.44
CA TRP A 54 -7.33 7.60 -7.32
C TRP A 54 -8.08 7.82 -6.00
N LEU A 55 -9.08 8.71 -5.96
CA LEU A 55 -9.73 9.12 -4.70
C LEU A 55 -10.51 7.97 -4.06
N PHE A 56 -11.27 7.22 -4.86
CA PHE A 56 -12.08 6.11 -4.36
C PHE A 56 -11.22 4.91 -3.98
N LEU A 57 -10.25 4.54 -4.82
CA LEU A 57 -9.38 3.40 -4.55
C LEU A 57 -8.45 3.67 -3.36
N PHE A 58 -7.89 4.88 -3.28
CA PHE A 58 -7.08 5.28 -2.13
C PHE A 58 -7.88 5.22 -0.84
N GLY A 59 -9.08 5.83 -0.81
CA GLY A 59 -9.92 5.82 0.39
C GLY A 59 -10.28 4.40 0.84
N HIS A 60 -10.60 3.51 -0.10
CA HIS A 60 -10.91 2.12 0.20
C HIS A 60 -9.70 1.33 0.73
N HIS A 61 -8.54 1.45 0.06
CA HIS A 61 -7.30 0.82 0.51
C HIS A 61 -6.84 1.38 1.86
N PHE A 62 -6.89 2.70 2.02
CA PHE A 62 -6.53 3.36 3.26
C PHE A 62 -7.43 2.91 4.41
N SER A 63 -8.76 2.90 4.21
CA SER A 63 -9.70 2.44 5.23
C SER A 63 -9.47 0.96 5.60
N SER A 64 -9.07 0.13 4.64
CA SER A 64 -8.80 -1.30 4.87
C SER A 64 -7.53 -1.53 5.70
N ILE A 65 -6.56 -0.61 5.63
CA ILE A 65 -5.26 -0.70 6.34
C ILE A 65 -5.26 0.15 7.62
N ALA A 66 -6.07 1.20 7.73
CA ALA A 66 -6.17 2.10 8.87
C ALA A 66 -6.87 1.48 10.10
N GLY A 67 -6.96 0.16 10.17
CA GLY A 67 -7.49 -0.55 11.33
C GLY A 67 -6.67 -0.31 12.60
N ALA A 68 -7.27 -0.62 13.75
CA ALA A 68 -6.60 -0.47 15.04
C ALA A 68 -5.33 -1.35 15.16
N GLY A 69 -5.31 -2.53 14.53
CA GLY A 69 -4.17 -3.46 14.56
C GLY A 69 -2.86 -2.87 14.02
N PRO A 70 -2.83 -2.36 12.77
CA PRO A 70 -1.65 -1.69 12.20
C PRO A 70 -1.13 -0.48 12.97
N ILE A 71 -1.97 0.16 13.79
CA ILE A 71 -1.56 1.30 14.63
C ILE A 71 -1.05 0.81 15.99
N LEU A 72 -1.82 -0.03 16.68
CA LEU A 72 -1.51 -0.50 18.03
C LEU A 72 -0.35 -1.48 18.05
N GLY A 73 -0.23 -2.33 17.03
CA GLY A 73 0.82 -3.35 16.93
C GLY A 73 2.23 -2.75 17.05
N PRO A 74 2.63 -1.80 16.18
CA PRO A 74 3.94 -1.17 16.24
C PRO A 74 4.21 -0.41 17.53
N VAL A 75 3.18 0.23 18.11
CA VAL A 75 3.30 0.93 19.39
C VAL A 75 3.59 -0.06 20.52
N ILE A 76 2.81 -1.14 20.60
CA ILE A 76 3.01 -2.21 21.61
C ILE A 76 4.36 -2.88 21.41
N ALA A 77 4.74 -3.20 20.16
CA ALA A 77 6.04 -3.78 19.84
C ALA A 77 7.19 -2.87 20.27
N CYS A 78 7.06 -1.56 20.06
CA CYS A 78 8.05 -0.58 20.50
C CYS A 78 8.16 -0.51 22.02
N VAL A 79 7.03 -0.56 22.74
CA VAL A 79 6.99 -0.54 24.21
C VAL A 79 7.64 -1.80 24.81
N ILE A 80 7.37 -2.98 24.24
CA ILE A 80 7.82 -4.25 24.82
C ILE A 80 9.25 -4.61 24.36
N TRP A 81 9.59 -4.39 23.09
CA TRP A 81 10.83 -4.87 22.46
C TRP A 81 11.80 -3.74 22.09
N GLY A 82 11.39 -2.49 22.27
CA GLY A 82 12.15 -1.32 21.86
C GLY A 82 11.91 -0.93 20.40
N TRP A 83 12.46 0.24 20.03
CA TRP A 83 12.18 0.87 18.74
C TRP A 83 12.75 0.13 17.53
N LEU A 84 13.94 -0.47 17.65
CA LEU A 84 14.62 -1.08 16.49
C LEU A 84 13.92 -2.37 16.02
N PRO A 85 13.58 -3.35 16.89
CA PRO A 85 12.82 -4.52 16.46
C PRO A 85 11.44 -4.16 15.91
N ALA A 86 10.76 -3.16 16.49
CA ALA A 86 9.48 -2.69 15.99
C ALA A 86 9.58 -2.11 14.56
N VAL A 87 10.60 -1.29 14.29
CA VAL A 87 10.84 -0.74 12.94
C VAL A 87 11.16 -1.86 11.94
N LEU A 88 12.01 -2.81 12.29
CA LEU A 88 12.36 -3.91 11.40
C LEU A 88 11.13 -4.76 11.04
N TRP A 89 10.28 -5.06 12.03
CA TRP A 89 9.03 -5.80 11.79
C TRP A 89 8.09 -5.05 10.85
N VAL A 90 7.92 -3.73 11.02
CA VAL A 90 7.08 -2.89 10.15
C VAL A 90 7.63 -2.83 8.72
N VAL A 91 8.94 -2.67 8.56
CA VAL A 91 9.58 -2.45 7.26
C VAL A 91 9.71 -3.73 6.45
N LEU A 92 10.10 -4.84 7.10
CA LEU A 92 10.29 -6.11 6.41
C LEU A 92 8.96 -6.84 6.19
N GLY A 93 7.96 -6.55 7.02
CA GLY A 93 6.74 -7.35 7.08
C GLY A 93 7.00 -8.74 7.63
N SER A 94 5.92 -9.50 7.84
CA SER A 94 5.92 -10.93 8.17
C SER A 94 5.40 -11.74 6.99
#